data_AF-A0A519DW72-F1
#
_entry.id   AF-A0A519DW72-F1
#
_cell.length_a   1.000
_cell.length_b   1.000
_cell.length_c   1.000
_cell.angle_alpha   90.00
_cell.angle_beta   90.00
_cell.angle_gamma   90.00
#
_symmetry.space_group_name_H-M   'P 1'
#
loop_
_entity.id
_entity.type
_entity.pdbx_description
1 polymer ?
#
loop_
_entity_poly.entity_id
_entity_poly.type
_entity_poly.pdbx_seq_one_letter_code
_entity_poly.pdbx_strand_id
1 'polypeptide(L)' 'MTDGTIRRYNDGEVLSGVQRRRRWTPEEKVRIVEETYLPGLTVSLVAR' A
#
# COMPACT_ATOMS: atom_id res chain seq x y z
N MET A 1 -20.41 29.69 11.56
CA MET A 1 -20.72 28.90 10.35
C MET A 1 -19.54 27.98 10.14
N THR A 2 -19.78 26.68 10.26
CA THR A 2 -18.77 25.64 10.38
C THR A 2 -18.11 25.37 9.03
N ASP A 3 -16.90 25.87 8.85
CA ASP A 3 -15.97 25.32 7.85
C ASP A 3 -14.93 24.54 8.67
N GLY A 4 -15.21 23.29 8.99
CA GLY A 4 -15.23 22.26 7.97
C GLY A 4 -13.94 21.51 8.19
N THR A 5 -13.96 20.61 9.18
CA THR A 5 -12.92 19.62 9.43
C THR A 5 -12.80 18.76 8.16
N ILE A 6 -12.12 19.26 7.12
CA ILE A 6 -11.82 18.50 5.92
C ILE A 6 -10.75 17.50 6.36
N ARG A 7 -11.25 16.34 6.79
CA ARG A 7 -10.65 15.02 6.67
C ARG A 7 -9.17 15.07 6.29
N ARG A 8 -8.29 14.93 7.28
CA ARG A 8 -6.99 14.28 7.09
C ARG A 8 -7.24 12.86 6.57
N TYR A 9 -7.48 12.73 5.27
CA TYR A 9 -7.24 11.51 4.53
C TYR A 9 -5.97 11.81 3.73
N ASN A 10 -4.93 11.03 3.98
CA ASN A 10 -3.55 11.16 3.45
C ASN A 10 -2.58 12.01 4.28
N ASP A 11 -2.18 11.49 5.44
CA ASP A 11 -0.75 11.52 5.83
C ASP A 11 0.00 10.43 5.01
N GLY A 12 -0.19 10.42 3.69
CA GLY A 12 0.60 9.59 2.79
C GLY A 12 1.88 10.35 2.46
N GLU A 13 3.04 9.80 2.82
CA GLU A 13 4.31 10.42 2.46
C GLU A 13 4.39 10.56 0.93
N VAL A 14 4.36 11.81 0.46
CA VAL A 14 4.54 12.11 -0.96
C VAL A 14 6.01 11.90 -1.28
N LEU A 15 6.32 10.80 -1.97
CA LEU A 15 7.67 10.49 -2.41
C LEU A 15 8.19 11.60 -3.34
N SER A 16 9.08 12.45 -2.85
CA SER A 16 9.75 13.46 -3.65
C SER A 16 10.99 12.86 -4.32
N GLY A 17 11.00 12.81 -5.67
CA GLY A 17 12.14 12.34 -6.48
C GLY A 17 11.89 11.05 -7.26
N VAL A 18 12.92 10.59 -7.99
CA VAL A 18 12.87 9.35 -8.81
C VAL A 18 13.02 8.14 -7.89
N GLN A 19 11.92 7.72 -7.27
CA GLN A 19 11.86 6.46 -6.53
C GLN A 19 11.75 5.29 -7.52
N ARG A 20 12.71 4.35 -7.44
CA ARG A 20 12.65 3.14 -8.26
C ARG A 20 11.58 2.22 -7.68
N ARG A 21 10.53 1.99 -8.46
CA ARG A 21 9.54 0.95 -8.13
C ARG A 21 10.27 -0.38 -7.95
N ARG A 22 9.99 -1.07 -6.86
CA ARG A 22 10.45 -2.44 -6.66
C ARG A 22 9.98 -3.30 -7.84
N ARG A 23 10.91 -4.01 -8.46
CA ARG A 23 10.59 -5.00 -9.51
C ARG A 23 10.41 -6.34 -8.82
N TRP A 24 9.28 -6.96 -9.07
CA TRP A 24 8.97 -8.31 -8.63
C TRP A 24 9.08 -9.25 -9.83
N THR A 25 9.68 -10.42 -9.63
CA THR A 25 9.53 -11.51 -10.59
C THR A 25 8.09 -12.01 -10.57
N PRO A 26 7.62 -12.71 -11.62
CA PRO A 26 6.30 -13.33 -11.62
C PRO A 26 6.07 -14.24 -10.41
N GLU A 27 7.09 -15.00 -10.01
CA GLU A 27 7.03 -15.94 -8.88
C GLU A 27 6.88 -15.21 -7.55
N GLU A 28 7.61 -14.12 -7.35
CA GLU A 28 7.48 -13.29 -6.15
C GLU A 28 6.09 -12.66 -6.08
N LYS A 29 5.56 -12.19 -7.22
CA LYS A 29 4.22 -11.63 -7.29
C LYS A 29 3.15 -12.67 -6.93
N VAL A 30 3.30 -13.91 -7.39
CA VAL A 30 2.40 -15.01 -7.02
C VAL A 30 2.46 -15.28 -5.52
N ARG A 31 3.65 -15.36 -4.92
CA ARG A 31 3.81 -15.58 -3.48
C ARG A 31 3.13 -14.49 -2.64
N ILE A 32 3.30 -13.22 -3.05
CA ILE A 32 2.63 -12.08 -2.41
C ILE A 32 1.12 -12.24 -2.47
N VAL A 33 0.57 -12.66 -3.60
CA VAL A 33 -0.88 -12.86 -3.76
C VAL A 33 -1.35 -14.06 -2.92
N GLU A 34 -0.61 -15.17 -2.91
CA GLU A 34 -0.93 -16.34 -2.10
C GLU A 34 -0.99 -16.03 -0.61
N GLU A 35 -0.06 -15.21 -0.12
CA GLU A 35 -0.04 -14.75 1.27
C GLU A 35 -1.34 -14.01 1.63
N THR A 36 -1.93 -13.23 0.72
CA THR A 36 -3.19 -12.52 1.02
C THR A 36 -4.40 -13.42 1.26
N TYR A 37 -4.34 -14.71 0.88
CA TYR A 37 -5.41 -15.67 1.16
C TYR A 37 -5.31 -16.32 2.54
N LEU A 38 -4.20 -16.13 3.27
CA LEU A 38 -4.09 -16.65 4.63
C LEU A 38 -5.06 -15.92 5.58
N PRO A 39 -5.72 -16.64 6.50
CA PRO A 39 -6.64 -16.02 7.44
C PRO A 39 -6.00 -14.89 8.25
N GLY A 40 -6.67 -13.75 8.33
CA GLY A 40 -6.21 -12.59 9.09
C GLY A 40 -5.19 -11.71 8.36
N LEU A 41 -4.81 -12.04 7.11
CA LEU A 41 -3.98 -11.18 6.29
C LEU A 41 -4.83 -10.26 5.39
N THR A 42 -4.29 -9.08 5.08
CA THR A 42 -4.92 -8.07 4.21
C THR A 42 -3.94 -7.59 3.16
N VAL A 43 -4.46 -7.12 2.02
CA VAL A 43 -3.61 -6.61 0.92
C VAL A 43 -2.68 -5.49 1.39
N SER A 44 -3.19 -4.56 2.20
CA SER A 44 -2.40 -3.46 2.78
C SER A 44 -1.29 -3.93 3.71
N LEU A 45 -1.46 -5.07 4.37
CA LEU A 45 -0.46 -5.63 5.28
C LEU A 45 0.69 -6.30 4.51
N VAL A 46 0.37 -6.94 3.37
CA VAL A 46 1.32 -7.69 2.55
C VAL A 46 2.08 -6.77 1.57
N ALA A 47 1.46 -5.71 1.04
CA ALA A 47 2.00 -4.89 -0.04
C ALA A 47 3.00 -3.76 0.37
N ARG A 48 3.79 -3.96 1.44
CA ARG A 48 4.72 -2.96 2.01
C ARG A 48 6.00 -2.75 1.19
#